data_AF-A0A7V8J151-F1
#
_entry.id   AF-A0A7V8J151-F1
#
_cell.length_a   1.000
_cell.length_b   1.000
_cell.length_c   1.000
_cell.angle_alpha   90.00
_cell.angle_beta   90.00
_cell.angle_gamma   90.00
#
_symmetry.space_group_name_H-M   'P 1'
#
loop_
_entity.id
_entity.type
_entity.pdbx_description
1 polymer ?
#
loop_
_entity_poly.entity_id
_entity_poly.type
_entity_poly.pdbx_seq_one_letter_code
_entity_poly.pdbx_strand_id
1 'polypeptide(L)'
;MKQVLGLPEKNAAIKHYYDNYNTPALPPVWTVLEAMTIGQLSRLFSDLHLDHRKTVAAKFGYDESVLVTWLKSLTILRNVCAHHGRLWNASITADAPKYAKAIAGEFPSHNDRGRIFARAVVVQALLVKIDPTSDWKVRFKQLMSTLPTAGLGKAGRTTAELGLVAGWEIRPFWS
;
A
#
# COMPACT_ATOMS: atom_id res chain seq x y z
N MET A 1 0.46 26.41 -0.20
CA MET A 1 0.69 25.03 0.29
C MET A 1 -0.23 24.65 1.46
N LYS A 2 -0.38 25.47 2.53
CA LYS A 2 -1.37 25.23 3.61
C LYS A 2 -2.79 24.93 3.11
N GLN A 3 -3.34 25.77 2.22
CA GLN A 3 -4.67 25.56 1.60
C GLN A 3 -4.72 24.42 0.56
N VAL A 4 -3.59 24.10 -0.08
CA VAL A 4 -3.52 23.12 -1.18
C VAL A 4 -3.43 21.69 -0.64
N LEU A 5 -2.74 21.50 0.50
CA LEU A 5 -2.55 20.18 1.11
C LEU A 5 -3.54 19.87 2.24
N GLY A 6 -4.30 20.88 2.72
CA GLY A 6 -5.23 20.72 3.84
C GLY A 6 -4.55 20.15 5.09
N LEU A 7 -3.30 20.55 5.35
CA LEU A 7 -2.55 20.06 6.51
C LEU A 7 -3.25 20.57 7.77
N PRO A 8 -3.42 19.72 8.81
CA PRO A 8 -4.12 20.14 10.01
C PRO A 8 -3.43 21.35 10.62
N GLU A 9 -4.19 22.44 10.84
CA GLU A 9 -3.71 23.68 11.48
C GLU A 9 -3.04 23.44 12.84
N LYS A 10 -3.30 22.28 13.46
CA LYS A 10 -2.82 21.88 14.78
C LYS A 10 -1.50 21.10 14.77
N ASN A 11 -0.83 20.89 13.64
CA ASN A 11 0.51 20.28 13.71
C ASN A 11 1.50 21.28 14.36
N ALA A 12 1.92 20.97 15.58
CA ALA A 12 2.75 21.86 16.40
C ALA A 12 4.09 22.20 15.73
N ALA A 13 4.70 21.26 15.02
CA ALA A 13 5.97 21.48 14.33
C ALA A 13 5.80 22.41 13.13
N ILE A 14 4.73 22.25 12.33
CA ILE A 14 4.41 23.18 11.25
C ILE A 14 4.12 24.57 11.79
N LYS A 15 3.33 24.67 12.87
CA LYS A 15 3.03 25.96 13.50
C LYS A 15 4.31 26.63 14.00
N HIS A 16 5.11 25.90 14.77
CA HIS A 16 6.40 26.37 15.28
C HIS A 16 7.31 26.87 14.16
N TYR A 17 7.36 26.15 13.02
CA TYR A 17 8.14 26.59 11.87
C TYR A 17 7.73 27.98 11.39
N TYR A 18 6.44 28.20 11.15
CA TYR A 18 5.93 29.48 10.65
C TYR A 18 5.98 30.62 11.69
N ASP A 19 5.99 30.29 12.98
CA ASP A 19 6.08 31.28 14.04
C ASP A 19 7.54 31.76 14.26
N ASN A 20 8.53 30.90 14.04
CA ASN A 20 9.93 31.16 14.41
C ASN A 20 10.89 31.30 13.23
N TYR A 21 10.49 30.82 12.04
CA TYR A 21 11.31 30.81 10.85
C TYR A 21 10.58 31.45 9.68
N ASN A 22 11.32 32.24 8.90
CA ASN A 22 10.84 32.86 7.65
C ASN A 22 11.63 32.39 6.41
N THR A 23 12.70 31.60 6.62
CA THR A 23 13.60 31.15 5.56
C THR A 23 14.03 29.69 5.81
N PRO A 24 13.87 28.78 4.84
CA PRO A 24 13.14 28.94 3.58
C PRO A 24 11.63 29.17 3.78
N ALA A 25 10.93 29.66 2.75
CA ALA A 25 9.50 30.00 2.83
C ALA A 25 8.57 28.83 3.16
N LEU A 26 9.04 27.59 3.00
CA LEU A 26 8.30 26.36 3.30
C LEU A 26 9.04 25.55 4.37
N PRO A 27 8.32 24.86 5.26
CA PRO A 27 8.93 23.94 6.20
C PRO A 27 9.72 22.84 5.47
N PRO A 28 10.75 22.27 6.12
CA PRO A 28 11.42 21.08 5.61
C PRO A 28 10.42 19.97 5.29
N VAL A 29 10.72 19.20 4.23
CA VAL A 29 9.81 18.17 3.73
C VAL A 29 9.45 17.13 4.78
N TRP A 30 10.37 16.78 5.68
CA TRP A 30 10.12 15.81 6.75
C TRP A 30 9.02 16.27 7.71
N THR A 31 8.98 17.57 8.06
CA THR A 31 7.96 18.15 8.94
C THR A 31 6.60 18.14 8.25
N VAL A 32 6.58 18.42 6.94
CA VAL A 32 5.35 18.35 6.15
C VAL A 32 4.83 16.92 6.08
N LEU A 33 5.70 15.95 5.81
CA LEU A 33 5.33 14.53 5.71
C LEU A 33 4.82 13.96 7.04
N GLU A 34 5.37 14.39 8.18
CA GLU A 34 4.88 13.98 9.50
C GLU A 34 3.44 14.46 9.78
N ALA A 35 3.07 15.62 9.24
CA ALA A 35 1.71 16.15 9.36
C ALA A 35 0.72 15.54 8.36
N MET A 36 1.20 14.81 7.35
CA MET A 36 0.37 14.25 6.30
C MET A 36 -0.15 12.86 6.66
N THR A 37 -1.43 12.65 6.38
CA THR A 37 -1.98 11.28 6.31
C THR A 37 -1.43 10.53 5.10
N ILE A 38 -1.44 9.20 5.15
CA ILE A 38 -1.08 8.34 4.00
C ILE A 38 -1.93 8.69 2.76
N GLY A 39 -3.21 9.05 2.93
CA GLY A 39 -4.07 9.46 1.84
C GLY A 39 -3.74 10.84 1.25
N GLN A 40 -3.22 11.77 2.05
CA GLN A 40 -2.64 13.01 1.51
C GLN A 40 -1.34 12.73 0.76
N LEU A 41 -0.49 11.83 1.26
CA LEU A 41 0.74 11.46 0.57
C LEU A 41 0.47 10.77 -0.77
N SER A 42 -0.51 9.86 -0.80
CA SER A 42 -0.95 9.21 -2.05
C SER A 42 -1.47 10.21 -3.08
N ARG A 43 -2.19 11.26 -2.65
CA ARG A 43 -2.67 12.33 -3.53
C ARG A 43 -1.54 13.24 -3.99
N LEU A 44 -0.68 13.67 -3.07
CA LEU A 44 0.52 14.43 -3.42
C LEU A 44 1.32 13.73 -4.51
N PHE A 45 1.55 12.42 -4.37
CA PHE A 45 2.24 11.64 -5.40
C PHE A 45 1.50 11.64 -6.74
N SER A 46 0.18 11.44 -6.76
CA SER A 46 -0.58 11.47 -8.02
C SER A 46 -0.58 12.83 -8.68
N ASP A 47 -0.44 13.91 -7.91
CA ASP A 47 -0.54 15.28 -8.40
C ASP A 47 0.82 15.84 -8.84
N LEU A 48 1.92 15.10 -8.59
CA LEU A 48 3.24 15.46 -9.14
C LEU A 48 3.23 15.46 -10.67
N HIS A 49 4.10 16.29 -11.25
CA HIS A 49 4.39 16.25 -12.68
C HIS A 49 4.82 14.83 -13.09
N LEU A 50 4.45 14.42 -14.31
CA LEU A 50 4.67 13.06 -14.80
C LEU A 50 6.13 12.62 -14.67
N ASP A 51 7.08 13.49 -14.98
CA ASP A 51 8.51 13.19 -14.90
C ASP A 51 8.97 12.90 -13.46
N HIS A 52 8.41 13.61 -12.48
CA HIS A 52 8.69 13.35 -11.07
C HIS A 52 8.06 12.04 -10.61
N ARG A 53 6.83 11.73 -11.05
CA ARG A 53 6.21 10.43 -10.75
C ARG A 53 7.02 9.27 -11.33
N LYS A 54 7.49 9.40 -12.57
CA LYS A 54 8.39 8.42 -13.22
C LYS A 54 9.70 8.25 -12.43
N THR A 55 10.32 9.37 -12.04
CA THR A 55 11.59 9.35 -11.27
C THR A 55 11.44 8.59 -9.95
N VAL A 56 10.35 8.83 -9.22
CA VAL A 56 10.07 8.13 -7.97
C VAL A 56 9.72 6.67 -8.21
N ALA A 57 8.85 6.37 -9.17
CA ALA A 57 8.41 5.01 -9.46
C ALA A 57 9.55 4.09 -9.95
N ALA A 58 10.52 4.66 -10.68
CA ALA A 58 11.73 3.97 -11.09
C ALA A 58 12.57 3.45 -9.90
N LYS A 59 12.56 4.15 -8.74
CA LYS A 59 13.22 3.65 -7.51
C LYS A 59 12.60 2.35 -6.99
N PHE A 60 11.33 2.13 -7.28
CA PHE A 60 10.64 0.88 -6.96
C PHE A 60 10.73 -0.16 -8.09
N GLY A 61 11.19 0.23 -9.28
CA GLY A 61 11.25 -0.64 -10.47
C GLY A 61 9.91 -0.82 -11.19
N TYR A 62 8.98 0.13 -11.03
CA TYR A 62 7.65 0.07 -11.62
C TYR A 62 7.29 1.34 -12.38
N ASP A 63 6.29 1.25 -13.26
CA ASP A 63 5.73 2.41 -13.94
C ASP A 63 5.01 3.33 -12.96
N GLU A 64 5.01 4.64 -13.27
CA GLU A 64 4.35 5.64 -12.45
C GLU A 64 2.87 5.34 -12.22
N SER A 65 2.16 4.91 -13.27
CA SER A 65 0.74 4.59 -13.18
C SER A 65 0.48 3.39 -12.26
N VAL A 66 1.39 2.42 -12.20
CA VAL A 66 1.30 1.29 -11.28
C VAL A 66 1.43 1.80 -9.85
N LEU A 67 2.48 2.58 -9.56
CA LEU A 67 2.72 3.09 -8.21
C LEU A 67 1.59 4.02 -7.72
N VAL A 68 1.01 4.85 -8.61
CA VAL A 68 -0.16 5.68 -8.28
C VAL A 68 -1.32 4.80 -7.80
N THR A 69 -1.65 3.73 -8.51
CA THR A 69 -2.74 2.83 -8.09
C THR A 69 -2.43 2.08 -6.81
N TRP A 70 -1.16 1.67 -6.61
CA TRP A 70 -0.74 0.93 -5.43
C TRP A 70 -0.85 1.78 -4.17
N LEU A 71 -0.40 3.03 -4.19
CA LEU A 71 -0.50 3.93 -3.04
C LEU A 71 -1.98 4.23 -2.66
N LYS A 72 -2.85 4.40 -3.66
CA LYS A 72 -4.31 4.54 -3.42
C LYS A 72 -4.88 3.27 -2.79
N SER A 73 -4.55 2.11 -3.35
CA SER A 73 -5.02 0.82 -2.85
C SER A 73 -4.59 0.54 -1.40
N LEU A 74 -3.33 0.86 -1.07
CA LEU A 74 -2.80 0.71 0.28
C LEU A 74 -3.39 1.73 1.27
N THR A 75 -3.74 2.93 0.80
CA THR A 75 -4.49 3.90 1.62
C THR A 75 -5.84 3.31 2.05
N ILE A 76 -6.59 2.69 1.13
CA ILE A 76 -7.86 2.02 1.46
C ILE A 76 -7.61 0.86 2.41
N LEU A 77 -6.63 -0.01 2.12
CA LEU A 77 -6.30 -1.14 2.98
C LEU A 77 -6.02 -0.70 4.42
N ARG A 78 -5.13 0.30 4.59
CA ARG A 78 -4.78 0.84 5.89
C ARG A 78 -6.01 1.37 6.62
N ASN A 79 -6.91 2.06 5.92
CA ASN A 79 -8.12 2.59 6.53
C ASN A 79 -9.06 1.47 6.99
N VAL A 80 -9.24 0.43 6.18
CA VAL A 80 -10.00 -0.77 6.61
C VAL A 80 -9.39 -1.36 7.87
N CYS A 81 -8.07 -1.54 7.93
CA CYS A 81 -7.38 -2.03 9.13
C CYS A 81 -7.60 -1.11 10.35
N ALA A 82 -7.45 0.20 10.17
CA ALA A 82 -7.58 1.19 11.25
C ALA A 82 -9.01 1.29 11.80
N HIS A 83 -10.01 0.92 11.00
CA HIS A 83 -11.41 0.84 11.43
C HIS A 83 -11.83 -0.59 11.80
N HIS A 84 -10.87 -1.51 12.00
CA HIS A 84 -11.12 -2.92 12.32
C HIS A 84 -12.07 -3.62 11.32
N GLY A 85 -12.04 -3.18 10.07
CA GLY A 85 -12.88 -3.73 9.01
C GLY A 85 -12.44 -5.13 8.57
N ARG A 86 -13.38 -5.87 8.00
CA ARG A 86 -13.15 -7.25 7.57
C ARG A 86 -12.30 -7.31 6.30
N LEU A 87 -11.18 -8.02 6.36
CA LEU A 87 -10.35 -8.35 5.19
C LEU A 87 -10.61 -9.75 4.64
N TRP A 88 -10.94 -10.71 5.52
CA TRP A 88 -11.30 -12.07 5.12
C TRP A 88 -12.60 -12.07 4.30
N ASN A 89 -12.59 -12.77 3.15
CA ASN A 89 -13.72 -12.83 2.23
C ASN A 89 -14.35 -11.45 1.95
N ALA A 90 -13.51 -10.41 1.89
CA ALA A 90 -13.88 -9.08 1.45
C ALA A 90 -13.31 -8.87 0.05
N SER A 91 -14.05 -8.13 -0.78
CA SER A 91 -13.58 -7.68 -2.08
C SER A 91 -13.62 -6.16 -2.10
N ILE A 92 -12.45 -5.55 -1.94
CA ILE A 92 -12.25 -4.10 -2.03
C ILE A 92 -11.91 -3.80 -3.50
N THR A 93 -12.93 -3.64 -4.33
CA THR A 93 -12.79 -3.38 -5.77
C THR A 93 -12.37 -1.93 -6.06
N ALA A 94 -12.72 -0.99 -5.18
CA ALA A 94 -12.24 0.39 -5.23
C ALA A 94 -10.71 0.42 -5.18
N ASP A 95 -10.11 1.14 -6.14
CA ASP A 95 -8.66 1.25 -6.34
C ASP A 95 -7.94 -0.11 -6.21
N ALA A 96 -8.51 -1.16 -6.82
CA ALA A 96 -7.82 -2.44 -6.90
C ALA A 96 -6.45 -2.25 -7.59
N PRO A 97 -5.37 -2.87 -7.09
CA PRO A 97 -4.04 -2.65 -7.62
C PRO A 97 -3.94 -2.95 -9.12
N LYS A 98 -3.27 -2.07 -9.87
CA LYS A 98 -2.88 -2.36 -11.25
C LYS A 98 -1.79 -3.44 -11.25
N TYR A 99 -1.83 -4.34 -12.22
CA TYR A 99 -0.77 -5.33 -12.41
C TYR A 99 0.51 -4.66 -12.90
N ALA A 100 1.60 -4.93 -12.19
CA ALA A 100 2.94 -4.66 -12.68
C ALA A 100 3.37 -5.79 -13.60
N LYS A 101 3.74 -5.47 -14.85
CA LYS A 101 4.17 -6.49 -15.84
C LYS A 101 5.29 -7.40 -15.31
N ALA A 102 6.23 -6.83 -14.55
CA ALA A 102 7.39 -7.55 -14.01
C ALA A 102 7.03 -8.65 -13.00
N ILE A 103 5.86 -8.56 -12.34
CA ILE A 103 5.41 -9.51 -11.31
C ILE A 103 3.94 -9.93 -11.55
N ALA A 104 3.47 -9.88 -12.80
CA ALA A 104 2.06 -10.10 -13.13
C ALA A 104 1.57 -11.48 -12.68
N GLY A 105 2.45 -12.49 -12.70
CA GLY A 105 2.14 -13.84 -12.24
C GLY A 105 1.86 -13.94 -10.74
N GLU A 106 2.30 -12.98 -9.92
CA GLU A 106 2.06 -12.97 -8.47
C GLU A 106 0.68 -12.45 -8.10
N PHE A 107 0.04 -11.70 -8.99
CA PHE A 107 -1.30 -11.20 -8.75
C PHE A 107 -2.36 -12.29 -8.98
N PRO A 108 -3.47 -12.26 -8.22
CA PRO A 108 -4.62 -13.11 -8.52
C PRO A 108 -5.29 -12.71 -9.82
N SER A 109 -6.28 -13.51 -10.25
CA SER A 109 -7.10 -13.26 -11.43
C SER A 109 -7.74 -11.85 -11.43
N HIS A 110 -8.16 -11.36 -12.60
CA HIS A 110 -8.78 -10.04 -12.72
C HIS A 110 -9.99 -9.86 -11.78
N ASN A 111 -10.79 -10.91 -11.63
CA ASN A 111 -11.99 -10.95 -10.79
C ASN A 111 -11.65 -10.91 -9.29
N ASP A 112 -10.44 -11.35 -8.93
CA ASP A 112 -9.96 -11.44 -7.55
C ASP A 112 -9.01 -10.31 -7.15
N ARG A 113 -8.82 -9.29 -8.01
CA ARG A 113 -7.99 -8.12 -7.69
C ARG A 113 -8.46 -7.33 -6.48
N GLY A 114 -9.76 -7.44 -6.15
CA GLY A 114 -10.32 -6.82 -4.95
C GLY A 114 -9.97 -7.57 -3.66
N ARG A 115 -9.52 -8.83 -3.75
CA ARG A 115 -9.18 -9.64 -2.58
C ARG A 115 -7.88 -9.16 -1.93
N ILE A 116 -7.67 -9.54 -0.67
CA ILE A 116 -6.53 -9.05 0.12
C ILE A 116 -5.18 -9.46 -0.48
N PHE A 117 -5.11 -10.62 -1.15
CA PHE A 117 -3.85 -11.11 -1.69
C PHE A 117 -3.24 -10.19 -2.75
N ALA A 118 -4.05 -9.57 -3.61
CA ALA A 118 -3.55 -8.57 -4.57
C ALA A 118 -2.85 -7.40 -3.88
N ARG A 119 -3.32 -6.98 -2.70
CA ARG A 119 -2.68 -5.92 -1.91
C ARG A 119 -1.48 -6.43 -1.11
N ALA A 120 -1.50 -7.70 -0.69
CA ALA A 120 -0.34 -8.35 -0.08
C ALA A 120 0.85 -8.40 -1.07
N VAL A 121 0.60 -8.70 -2.34
CA VAL A 121 1.60 -8.64 -3.42
C VAL A 121 2.19 -7.22 -3.52
N VAL A 122 1.35 -6.19 -3.49
CA VAL A 122 1.80 -4.79 -3.52
C VAL A 122 2.68 -4.45 -2.31
N VAL A 123 2.26 -4.84 -1.09
CA VAL A 123 3.05 -4.58 0.13
C VAL A 123 4.42 -5.24 0.00
N GLN A 124 4.48 -6.51 -0.41
CA GLN A 124 5.74 -7.21 -0.62
C GLN A 124 6.63 -6.53 -1.66
N ALA A 125 6.05 -6.16 -2.81
CA ALA A 125 6.76 -5.49 -3.90
C ALA A 125 7.42 -4.17 -3.46
N LEU A 126 6.74 -3.39 -2.61
CA LEU A 126 7.28 -2.15 -2.07
C LEU A 126 8.30 -2.40 -0.97
N LEU A 127 8.06 -3.35 -0.06
CA LEU A 127 8.97 -3.64 1.05
C LEU A 127 10.33 -4.15 0.55
N VAL A 128 10.38 -4.94 -0.53
CA VAL A 128 11.65 -5.37 -1.16
C VAL A 128 12.56 -4.17 -1.51
N LYS A 129 11.99 -2.98 -1.74
CA LYS A 129 12.74 -1.76 -2.05
C LYS A 129 12.90 -0.82 -0.86
N ILE A 130 11.93 -0.78 0.05
CA ILE A 130 11.94 0.10 1.22
C ILE A 130 12.82 -0.47 2.34
N ASP A 131 12.65 -1.75 2.62
CA ASP A 131 13.34 -2.48 3.67
C ASP A 131 13.56 -3.93 3.23
N PRO A 132 14.68 -4.21 2.53
CA PRO A 132 15.03 -5.56 2.09
C PRO A 132 15.19 -6.56 3.24
N THR A 133 15.36 -6.08 4.49
CA THR A 133 15.51 -6.91 5.68
C THR A 133 14.17 -7.25 6.34
N SER A 134 13.07 -6.68 5.84
CA SER A 134 11.74 -6.88 6.39
C SER A 134 11.34 -8.37 6.44
N ASP A 135 10.92 -8.81 7.61
CA ASP A 135 10.39 -10.14 7.85
C ASP A 135 8.91 -10.29 7.43
N TRP A 136 8.30 -9.25 6.87
CA TRP A 136 6.86 -9.16 6.65
C TRP A 136 6.31 -10.33 5.84
N LYS A 137 7.01 -10.75 4.78
CA LYS A 137 6.63 -11.92 3.96
C LYS A 137 6.58 -13.21 4.77
N VAL A 138 7.52 -13.38 5.70
CA VAL A 138 7.59 -14.56 6.58
C VAL A 138 6.40 -14.56 7.53
N ARG A 139 6.14 -13.43 8.19
CA ARG A 139 4.97 -13.27 9.08
C ARG A 139 3.65 -13.43 8.33
N PHE A 140 3.55 -12.93 7.10
CA PHE A 140 2.37 -13.12 6.26
C PHE A 140 2.15 -14.60 5.93
N LYS A 141 3.20 -15.34 5.53
CA LYS A 141 3.14 -16.80 5.30
C LYS A 141 2.72 -17.56 6.55
N GLN A 142 3.31 -17.23 7.71
CA GLN A 142 2.94 -17.83 8.99
C GLN A 142 1.48 -17.53 9.35
N LEU A 143 1.00 -16.31 9.14
CA LEU A 143 -0.41 -15.99 9.36
C LEU A 143 -1.31 -16.81 8.44
N MET A 144 -0.97 -16.94 7.15
CA MET A 144 -1.75 -17.75 6.22
C MET A 144 -1.74 -19.25 6.57
N SER A 145 -0.68 -19.78 7.19
CA SER A 145 -0.63 -21.18 7.63
C SER A 145 -1.49 -21.45 8.87
N THR A 146 -1.87 -20.42 9.64
CA THR A 146 -2.80 -20.55 10.77
C THR A 146 -4.27 -20.63 10.37
N LEU A 147 -4.59 -20.52 9.07
CA LEU A 147 -5.97 -20.57 8.62
C LEU A 147 -6.62 -21.93 8.91
N PRO A 148 -7.84 -21.97 9.48
CA PRO A 148 -8.51 -23.21 9.85
C PRO A 148 -9.13 -23.89 8.63
N THR A 149 -8.30 -24.40 7.71
CA THR A 149 -8.71 -24.95 6.41
C THR A 149 -9.73 -26.09 6.53
N ALA A 150 -9.57 -26.98 7.51
CA ALA A 150 -10.54 -28.05 7.79
C ALA A 150 -11.91 -27.49 8.23
N GLY A 151 -11.92 -26.44 9.06
CA GLY A 151 -13.15 -25.77 9.49
C GLY A 151 -13.83 -25.02 8.35
N LEU A 152 -13.04 -24.32 7.53
CA LEU A 152 -13.52 -23.64 6.31
C LEU A 152 -14.13 -24.64 5.32
N GLY A 153 -13.49 -25.78 5.11
CA GLY A 153 -13.97 -26.83 4.22
C GLY A 153 -15.34 -27.39 4.65
N LYS A 154 -15.56 -27.60 5.95
CA LYS A 154 -16.88 -27.99 6.49
C LYS A 154 -17.97 -26.96 6.20
N ALA A 155 -17.61 -25.69 6.06
CA ALA A 155 -18.51 -24.60 5.71
C ALA A 155 -18.60 -24.32 4.19
N GLY A 156 -18.00 -25.18 3.35
CA GLY A 156 -17.96 -24.99 1.89
C GLY A 156 -17.09 -23.82 1.43
N ARG A 157 -16.17 -23.35 2.28
CA ARG A 157 -15.28 -22.21 2.01
C ARG A 157 -13.85 -22.68 1.78
N THR A 158 -13.09 -21.90 1.01
CA THR A 158 -11.69 -22.18 0.71
C THR A 158 -10.84 -20.93 0.86
N THR A 159 -9.52 -21.11 0.89
CA THR A 159 -8.56 -19.99 0.89
C THR A 159 -8.59 -19.17 -0.40
N ALA A 160 -9.28 -19.64 -1.45
CA ALA A 160 -9.51 -18.85 -2.67
C ALA A 160 -10.32 -17.57 -2.38
N GLU A 161 -11.10 -17.51 -1.29
CA GLU A 161 -11.80 -16.28 -0.86
C GLU A 161 -10.86 -15.11 -0.52
N LEU A 162 -9.58 -15.40 -0.30
CA LEU A 162 -8.52 -14.41 -0.11
C LEU A 162 -7.80 -14.01 -1.41
N GLY A 163 -8.07 -14.71 -2.51
CA GLY A 163 -7.36 -14.56 -3.78
C GLY A 163 -5.94 -15.14 -3.74
N LEU A 164 -5.64 -16.13 -2.90
CA LEU A 164 -4.32 -16.76 -2.92
C LEU A 164 -4.08 -17.44 -4.28
N VAL A 165 -2.93 -17.16 -4.89
CA VAL A 165 -2.51 -17.82 -6.14
C VAL A 165 -1.94 -19.19 -5.80
N ALA A 166 -2.28 -20.25 -6.55
CA ALA A 166 -1.77 -21.59 -6.27
C ALA A 166 -0.23 -21.64 -6.21
N GLY A 167 0.30 -22.20 -5.12
CA GLY A 167 1.74 -22.35 -4.87
C GLY A 167 2.48 -21.04 -4.65
N TRP A 168 1.81 -19.94 -4.33
CA TRP A 168 2.45 -18.64 -4.10
C TRP A 168 3.54 -18.72 -3.02
N GLU A 169 3.33 -19.53 -1.99
CA GLU A 169 4.19 -19.64 -0.82
C GLU A 169 5.59 -20.22 -1.12
N ILE A 170 5.76 -20.92 -2.25
CA ILE A 170 7.05 -21.48 -2.68
C ILE A 170 7.74 -20.62 -3.75
N ARG A 171 7.12 -19.54 -4.20
CA ARG A 171 7.68 -18.70 -5.27
C ARG A 171 8.80 -17.81 -4.75
N PRO A 172 9.84 -17.54 -5.56
CA PRO A 172 10.95 -16.67 -5.17
C PRO A 172 10.55 -15.28 -4.68
N PHE A 173 9.43 -14.73 -5.18
CA PHE A 173 8.89 -13.44 -4.73
C PHE A 173 8.52 -13.43 -3.23
N TRP A 174 8.16 -14.61 -2.69
CA TRP A 174 7.73 -14.84 -1.31
C TRP A 174 8.78 -15.60 -0.47
N SER A 175 10.01 -15.71 -0.99
CA SER A 175 11.18 -16.28 -0.30
C SER A 175 12.07 -15.18 0.26
#